data_AF-A0A5D0TR09-F1
#
_entry.id   AF-A0A5D0TR09-F1
#
_cell.length_a   1.000
_cell.length_b   1.000
_cell.length_c   1.000
_cell.angle_alpha   90.00
_cell.angle_beta   90.00
_cell.angle_gamma   90.00
#
_symmetry.space_group_name_H-M   'P 1'
#
loop_
_entity.id
_entity.type
_entity.pdbx_description
1 polymer ?
#
loop_
_entity_poly.entity_id
_entity_poly.type
_entity_poly.pdbx_seq_one_letter_code
_entity_poly.pdbx_strand_id
1 'polypeptide(L)'
;MKLADLRALPVGAPLLAGLAAEPVVLAGFTPPGPGRRYTTARILTVLGDERDVQPRLLAPAPPASRPDTVVVRPDLAGHTITVERITARIWPRLGVGRGAVGQFAVIERRDGHLGKVCCIASDLWGGGSIETAADSYARDYGATYVPAGGA
;
A
#
# COMPACT_ATOMS: atom_id res chain seq x y z
N MET A 1 -2.59 13.80 -18.95
CA MET A 1 -2.74 12.39 -19.39
C MET A 1 -2.98 11.53 -18.16
N LYS A 2 -4.00 10.67 -18.12
CA LYS A 2 -4.31 9.81 -16.97
C LYS A 2 -3.49 8.52 -17.03
N LEU A 3 -3.28 7.85 -15.89
CA LEU A 3 -2.53 6.58 -15.81
C LEU A 3 -3.14 5.47 -16.70
N ALA A 4 -4.48 5.45 -16.82
CA ALA A 4 -5.18 4.51 -17.68
C ALA A 4 -4.79 4.69 -19.16
N ASP A 5 -4.72 5.95 -19.62
CA ASP A 5 -4.30 6.30 -20.97
C ASP A 5 -2.86 5.87 -21.26
N LEU A 6 -1.98 5.95 -20.25
CA LEU A 6 -0.57 5.54 -20.36
C LEU A 6 -0.37 4.03 -20.35
N ARG A 7 -1.19 3.27 -19.62
CA ARG A 7 -1.16 1.80 -19.61
C ARG A 7 -1.65 1.19 -20.91
N ALA A 8 -2.52 1.91 -21.63
CA ALA A 8 -3.02 1.49 -22.94
C ALA A 8 -1.99 1.66 -24.06
N LEU A 9 -0.90 2.40 -23.82
CA LEU A 9 0.15 2.63 -24.80
C LEU A 9 1.22 1.53 -24.73
N PRO A 10 1.70 1.04 -25.89
CA PRO A 10 2.84 0.13 -25.91
C PRO A 10 4.10 0.84 -25.40
N VAL A 11 5.02 0.08 -24.81
CA VAL A 11 6.37 0.57 -24.51
C VAL A 11 7.00 1.02 -25.83
N GLY A 12 7.60 2.21 -25.84
CA GLY A 12 8.10 2.84 -27.07
C GLY A 12 7.10 3.81 -27.73
N ALA A 13 5.87 3.93 -27.24
CA ALA A 13 4.91 4.88 -27.78
C ALA A 13 5.34 6.34 -27.52
N PRO A 14 5.19 7.24 -28.51
CA PRO A 14 5.42 8.66 -28.32
C PRO A 14 4.30 9.27 -27.47
N LEU A 15 4.69 9.94 -26.40
CA LEU A 15 3.82 10.73 -25.54
C LEU A 15 3.87 12.18 -26.04
N LEU A 16 3.09 12.50 -27.09
CA LEU A 16 3.04 13.85 -27.63
C LEU A 16 2.38 14.80 -26.61
N ALA A 17 3.14 15.79 -26.13
CA ALA A 17 2.59 16.91 -25.35
C ALA A 17 2.30 18.12 -26.27
N GLY A 18 1.45 17.94 -27.30
CA GLY A 18 1.09 19.01 -28.22
C GLY A 18 2.17 19.35 -29.27
N LEU A 19 1.77 20.13 -30.29
CA LEU A 19 2.53 20.41 -31.52
C LEU A 19 3.90 21.09 -31.32
N ALA A 20 4.22 21.52 -30.11
CA ALA A 20 5.48 22.19 -29.76
C ALA A 20 6.32 21.43 -28.72
N ALA A 21 5.91 20.22 -28.28
CA ALA A 21 6.65 19.48 -27.27
C ALA A 21 7.49 18.34 -27.87
N GLU A 22 8.69 18.22 -27.32
CA GLU A 22 9.72 17.25 -27.65
C GLU A 22 9.24 15.80 -27.52
N PRO A 23 9.84 14.85 -28.27
CA PRO A 23 9.42 13.44 -28.27
C PRO A 23 9.76 12.77 -26.94
N VAL A 24 8.73 12.55 -26.13
CA VAL A 24 8.82 11.82 -24.87
C VAL A 24 8.41 10.37 -25.13
N VAL A 25 9.23 9.39 -24.76
CA VAL A 25 8.95 7.96 -24.95
C VAL A 25 8.74 7.26 -23.61
N LEU A 26 7.67 6.46 -23.52
CA LEU A 26 7.45 5.59 -22.37
C LEU A 26 8.42 4.41 -22.39
N ALA A 27 9.41 4.41 -21.49
CA ALA A 27 10.45 3.39 -21.42
C ALA A 27 10.09 2.18 -20.56
N GLY A 28 9.15 2.32 -19.62
CA GLY A 28 8.60 1.18 -18.88
C GLY A 28 7.93 1.54 -17.56
N PHE A 29 7.26 0.56 -16.96
CA PHE A 29 6.64 0.67 -15.64
C PHE A 29 7.33 -0.25 -14.63
N THR A 30 7.56 0.26 -13.43
CA THR A 30 7.94 -0.54 -12.29
C THR A 30 6.75 -0.65 -11.34
N PRO A 31 6.17 -1.84 -11.12
CA PRO A 31 5.06 -2.00 -10.19
C PRO A 31 5.50 -1.77 -8.74
N PRO A 32 4.56 -1.52 -7.81
CA PRO A 32 4.85 -1.45 -6.38
C PRO A 32 5.47 -2.77 -5.88
N GLY A 33 6.30 -2.67 -4.85
CA GLY A 33 7.00 -3.81 -4.26
C GLY A 33 7.42 -3.52 -2.81
N PRO A 34 8.11 -4.45 -2.14
CA PRO A 34 8.59 -4.24 -0.77
C PRO A 34 9.41 -2.94 -0.68
N GLY A 35 8.95 -1.98 0.13
CA GLY A 35 9.60 -0.67 0.30
C GLY A 35 9.31 0.38 -0.79
N ARG A 36 8.48 0.08 -1.80
CA ARG A 36 8.09 1.03 -2.86
C ARG A 36 6.58 1.24 -2.88
N ARG A 37 6.14 2.44 -2.47
CA ARG A 37 4.72 2.84 -2.38
C ARG A 37 4.12 3.33 -3.71
N TYR A 38 4.92 3.41 -4.78
CA TYR A 38 4.53 4.05 -6.02
C TYR A 38 4.85 3.17 -7.22
N THR A 39 3.98 3.19 -8.22
CA THR A 39 4.33 2.77 -9.58
C THR A 39 5.18 3.88 -10.19
N THR A 40 6.42 3.59 -10.53
CA THR A 40 7.27 4.53 -11.26
C THR A 40 7.22 4.23 -12.74
N ALA A 41 6.95 5.25 -13.55
CA ALA A 41 7.18 5.16 -14.98
C ALA A 41 8.59 5.72 -15.27
N ARG A 42 9.36 4.99 -16.06
CA ARG A 42 10.57 5.52 -16.68
C ARG A 42 10.15 6.18 -17.98
N ILE A 43 10.48 7.46 -18.08
CA ILE A 43 10.23 8.26 -19.27
C ILE A 43 11.60 8.57 -19.86
N LEU A 44 11.78 8.25 -21.14
CA LEU A 44 12.95 8.64 -21.91
C LEU A 44 12.61 9.95 -22.63
N THR A 45 13.35 11.01 -22.33
CA THR A 45 13.30 12.25 -23.11
C THR A 45 14.51 12.24 -24.04
N VAL A 46 14.28 12.46 -25.34
CA VAL A 46 15.35 12.58 -26.34
C VAL A 46 15.54 14.06 -26.66
N LEU A 47 16.70 14.62 -26.27
CA LEU A 47 17.11 16.00 -26.53
C LEU A 47 18.24 15.96 -27.58
N GLY A 48 17.91 16.04 -28.87
CA GLY A 48 18.90 15.86 -29.93
C GLY A 48 19.51 14.45 -29.89
N ASP A 49 20.83 14.34 -29.72
CA ASP A 49 21.54 13.06 -29.57
C ASP A 49 21.64 12.58 -28.10
N GLU A 50 21.23 13.41 -27.13
CA GLU A 50 21.26 13.07 -25.71
C GLU A 50 20.01 12.31 -25.27
N ARG A 51 20.24 11.24 -24.48
CA ARG A 51 19.20 10.37 -23.91
C ARG A 51 19.19 10.56 -22.40
N ASP A 52 18.16 11.22 -21.86
CA ASP A 52 17.98 11.34 -20.41
C ASP A 52 16.79 10.48 -19.94
N VAL A 53 17.03 9.68 -18.90
CA VAL A 53 16.03 8.77 -18.30
C VAL A 53 15.69 9.29 -16.91
N GLN A 54 14.63 10.09 -16.81
CA GLN A 54 14.18 10.59 -15.51
C GLN A 54 12.98 9.78 -14.99
N PRO A 55 13.00 9.32 -13.73
CA PRO A 55 11.83 8.72 -13.11
C PRO A 55 10.77 9.80 -12.88
N ARG A 56 9.64 9.72 -13.59
CA ARG A 56 8.48 10.59 -13.33
C ARG A 56 7.41 9.82 -12.55
N LEU A 57 7.00 10.40 -11.43
CA LEU A 57 5.92 9.90 -10.59
C LEU A 57 4.58 10.26 -11.26
N LEU A 58 3.85 9.28 -11.80
CA LEU A 58 2.66 9.55 -12.64
C LEU A 58 1.33 9.49 -11.88
N ALA A 59 1.25 8.74 -10.77
CA ALA A 59 0.09 8.75 -9.88
C ALA A 59 0.44 8.11 -8.52
N PRO A 60 -0.18 8.54 -7.41
CA PRO A 60 -0.21 7.75 -6.20
C PRO A 60 -0.87 6.40 -6.50
N ALA A 61 -0.31 5.31 -5.96
CA ALA A 61 -0.95 4.00 -6.06
C ALA A 61 -2.31 4.05 -5.32
N PRO A 62 -3.32 3.27 -5.75
CA PRO A 62 -4.46 3.02 -4.89
C PRO A 62 -3.95 2.53 -3.54
N PRO A 63 -4.58 2.93 -2.41
CA PRO A 63 -4.15 2.49 -1.09
C PRO A 63 -4.05 0.96 -1.10
N ALA A 64 -2.94 0.44 -0.58
CA ALA A 64 -2.78 -1.01 -0.44
C ALA A 64 -4.02 -1.54 0.27
N SER A 65 -4.61 -2.62 -0.26
CA SER A 65 -5.83 -3.19 0.29
C SER A 65 -5.72 -3.47 1.78
N ARG A 66 -4.51 -3.63 2.33
CA ARG A 66 -4.21 -3.64 3.77
C ARG A 66 -2.98 -2.77 4.08
N PRO A 67 -3.07 -1.76 4.98
CA PRO A 67 -1.95 -0.88 5.30
C PRO A 67 -0.87 -1.60 6.11
N ASP A 68 0.37 -1.11 6.02
CA ASP A 68 1.46 -1.54 6.90
C ASP A 68 1.21 -1.06 8.34
N THR A 69 1.48 -1.91 9.32
CA THR A 69 1.34 -1.54 10.73
C THR A 69 2.33 -0.44 11.11
N VAL A 70 1.79 0.60 11.72
CA VAL A 70 2.53 1.76 12.25
C VAL A 70 2.07 2.09 13.68
N VAL A 71 2.88 2.83 14.42
CA VAL A 71 2.57 3.21 15.82
C VAL A 71 1.32 4.08 15.90
N VAL A 72 1.14 5.02 14.96
CA VAL A 72 0.02 5.97 14.96
C VAL A 72 -0.60 6.04 13.57
N ARG A 73 -1.93 5.97 13.52
CA ARG A 73 -2.75 6.21 12.34
C ARG A 73 -3.66 7.41 12.59
N PRO A 74 -3.30 8.63 12.12
CA PRO A 74 -4.03 9.86 12.45
C PRO A 74 -5.43 9.92 11.82
N ASP A 75 -5.74 9.01 10.90
CA ASP A 75 -7.00 8.90 10.20
C ASP A 75 -8.04 8.03 10.94
N LEU A 76 -7.70 7.51 12.13
CA LEU A 76 -8.60 6.71 12.95
C LEU A 76 -8.91 7.42 14.26
N ALA A 77 -10.18 7.39 14.67
CA ALA A 77 -10.66 7.98 15.91
C ALA A 77 -11.49 6.99 16.71
N GLY A 78 -11.48 7.11 18.04
CA GLY A 78 -12.19 6.21 18.94
C GLY A 78 -11.54 4.82 19.04
N HIS A 79 -12.31 3.83 19.47
CA HIS A 79 -11.86 2.45 19.63
C HIS A 79 -12.09 1.68 18.33
N THR A 80 -11.01 1.27 17.67
CA THR A 80 -11.08 0.63 16.34
C THR A 80 -10.33 -0.68 16.29
N ILE A 81 -10.80 -1.57 15.41
CA ILE A 81 -10.10 -2.79 15.00
C ILE A 81 -9.76 -2.67 13.52
N THR A 82 -8.54 -3.04 13.14
CA THR A 82 -8.03 -2.96 11.77
C THR A 82 -7.33 -4.25 11.38
N VAL A 83 -7.24 -4.51 10.07
CA VAL A 83 -6.34 -5.56 9.53
C VAL A 83 -5.15 -4.89 8.86
N GLU A 84 -3.96 -5.18 9.36
CA GLU A 84 -2.73 -4.52 8.95
C GLU A 84 -1.60 -5.53 8.70
N ARG A 85 -0.63 -5.18 7.86
CA ARG A 85 0.53 -6.02 7.59
C ARG A 85 1.66 -5.73 8.58
N ILE A 86 2.15 -6.77 9.25
CA ILE A 86 3.31 -6.65 10.12
C ILE A 86 4.56 -6.43 9.27
N THR A 87 5.29 -5.35 9.56
CA THR A 87 6.57 -5.06 8.91
C THR A 87 7.75 -5.33 9.83
N ALA A 88 8.92 -5.59 9.26
CA ALA A 88 10.17 -5.76 10.03
C ALA A 88 10.49 -4.54 10.93
N ARG A 89 10.04 -3.34 10.53
CA ARG A 89 10.29 -2.09 11.26
C ARG A 89 9.51 -2.00 12.58
N ILE A 90 8.27 -2.50 12.59
CA ILE A 90 7.37 -2.37 13.75
C ILE A 90 7.30 -3.64 14.60
N TRP A 91 7.58 -4.80 13.98
CA TRP A 91 7.53 -6.12 14.61
C TRP A 91 8.11 -6.19 16.03
N PRO A 92 9.30 -5.64 16.35
CA PRO A 92 9.87 -5.73 17.70
C PRO A 92 8.99 -5.11 18.78
N ARG A 93 8.11 -4.16 18.43
CA ARG A 93 7.20 -3.47 19.34
C ARG A 93 5.87 -4.19 19.53
N LEU A 94 5.57 -5.19 18.69
CA LEU A 94 4.28 -5.88 18.70
C LEU A 94 4.21 -7.04 19.69
N GLY A 95 5.35 -7.47 20.26
CA GLY A 95 5.40 -8.60 21.20
C GLY A 95 5.10 -9.96 20.56
N VAL A 96 5.20 -10.07 19.22
CA VAL A 96 4.98 -11.31 18.46
C VAL A 96 6.29 -11.93 17.97
N GLY A 97 6.29 -13.20 17.57
CA GLY A 97 7.48 -13.88 17.04
C GLY A 97 7.92 -13.36 15.67
N ARG A 98 9.21 -13.48 15.33
CA ARG A 98 9.79 -12.98 14.05
C ARG A 98 9.11 -13.57 12.80
N GLY A 99 8.57 -14.78 12.90
CA GLY A 99 7.80 -15.42 11.83
C GLY A 99 6.53 -14.66 11.41
N ALA A 100 6.08 -13.70 12.22
CA ALA A 100 4.91 -12.87 11.91
C ALA A 100 5.21 -11.75 10.89
N VAL A 101 6.49 -11.46 10.61
CA VAL A 101 6.85 -10.42 9.62
C VAL A 101 6.31 -10.78 8.24
N GLY A 102 5.55 -9.87 7.64
CA GLY A 102 4.88 -10.05 6.34
C GLY A 102 3.47 -10.60 6.45
N GLN A 103 3.05 -11.11 7.61
CA GLN A 103 1.69 -11.58 7.84
C GLN A 103 0.72 -10.43 8.12
N PHE A 104 -0.58 -10.73 7.97
CA PHE A 104 -1.66 -9.84 8.39
C PHE A 104 -2.02 -10.10 9.85
N ALA A 105 -2.34 -9.02 10.56
CA ALA A 105 -2.68 -9.03 11.96
C ALA A 105 -3.93 -8.20 12.20
N VAL A 106 -4.75 -8.65 13.16
CA VAL A 106 -5.84 -7.85 13.72
C VAL A 106 -5.26 -6.93 14.78
N ILE A 107 -5.35 -5.64 14.55
CA ILE A 107 -4.77 -4.61 15.42
C ILE A 107 -5.89 -3.82 16.10
N GLU A 108 -5.85 -3.79 17.42
CA GLU A 108 -6.65 -2.88 18.24
C GLU A 108 -5.96 -1.52 18.32
N ARG A 109 -6.75 -0.45 18.13
CA ARG A 109 -6.30 0.93 18.24
C ARG A 109 -7.28 1.76 19.06
N ARG A 110 -6.74 2.77 19.75
CA ARG A 110 -7.52 3.85 20.37
C ARG A 110 -7.01 5.19 19.88
N ASP A 111 -7.90 5.98 19.28
CA ASP A 111 -7.58 7.28 18.67
C ASP A 111 -6.37 7.19 17.73
N GLY A 112 -6.34 6.11 16.94
CA GLY A 112 -5.26 5.83 16.00
C GLY A 112 -3.98 5.27 16.58
N HIS A 113 -3.79 5.30 17.90
CA HIS A 113 -2.63 4.72 18.56
C HIS A 113 -2.71 3.20 18.59
N LEU A 114 -1.59 2.56 18.27
CA LEU A 114 -1.42 1.12 18.38
C LEU A 114 -1.64 0.66 19.84
N GLY A 115 -2.65 -0.18 20.05
CA GLY A 115 -2.95 -0.80 21.35
C GLY A 115 -2.30 -2.16 21.48
N LYS A 116 -2.84 -3.16 20.75
CA LYS A 116 -2.31 -4.54 20.78
C LYS A 116 -2.56 -5.28 19.47
N VAL A 117 -1.82 -6.38 19.29
CA VAL A 117 -2.14 -7.42 18.31
C VAL A 117 -3.16 -8.37 18.95
N CYS A 118 -4.33 -8.53 18.33
CA CYS A 118 -5.37 -9.45 18.82
C CYS A 118 -5.13 -10.88 18.31
N CYS A 119 -4.77 -11.01 17.04
CA CYS A 119 -4.28 -12.25 16.44
C CYS A 119 -3.49 -11.95 15.16
N ILE A 120 -2.72 -12.93 14.71
CA ILE A 120 -2.08 -12.95 13.39
C ILE A 120 -2.72 -14.03 12.52
N ALA A 121 -2.57 -13.92 11.20
CA ALA A 121 -3.20 -14.85 10.26
C ALA A 121 -2.84 -16.33 10.50
N SER A 122 -1.64 -16.63 11.00
CA SER A 122 -1.26 -18.01 11.35
C SER A 122 -1.90 -18.55 12.62
N ASP A 123 -2.56 -17.72 13.43
CA ASP A 123 -3.31 -18.16 14.61
C ASP A 123 -4.68 -18.73 14.24
N LEU A 124 -5.11 -18.58 12.99
CA LEU A 124 -6.44 -18.98 12.52
C LEU A 124 -6.40 -20.44 12.05
N TRP A 125 -6.72 -21.35 12.96
CA TRP A 125 -6.89 -22.76 12.66
C TRP A 125 -8.25 -23.00 11.99
N GLY A 126 -8.31 -23.86 10.97
CA GLY A 126 -9.59 -24.29 10.36
C GLY A 126 -10.12 -23.42 9.22
N GLY A 127 -9.30 -22.57 8.60
CA GLY A 127 -9.66 -21.88 7.35
C GLY A 127 -10.47 -20.59 7.52
N GLY A 128 -10.56 -20.04 8.73
CA GLY A 128 -11.13 -18.72 8.97
C GLY A 128 -10.33 -17.59 8.31
N SER A 129 -11.00 -16.55 7.83
CA SER A 129 -10.34 -15.35 7.29
C SER A 129 -9.92 -14.38 8.40
N ILE A 130 -8.86 -13.61 8.16
CA ILE A 130 -8.39 -12.58 9.11
C ILE A 130 -9.43 -11.46 9.27
N GLU A 131 -10.24 -11.20 8.25
CA GLU A 131 -11.38 -10.28 8.29
C GLU A 131 -12.48 -10.78 9.24
N THR A 132 -12.83 -12.06 9.18
CA THR A 132 -13.82 -12.65 10.09
C THR A 132 -13.35 -12.56 11.55
N ALA A 133 -12.06 -12.77 11.80
CA ALA A 133 -11.49 -12.58 13.13
C ALA A 133 -11.57 -11.10 13.57
N ALA A 134 -11.24 -10.16 12.69
CA ALA A 134 -11.31 -8.74 12.97
C ALA A 134 -12.73 -8.28 13.34
N ASP A 135 -13.74 -8.73 12.59
CA ASP A 135 -15.14 -8.45 12.89
C ASP A 135 -15.57 -9.03 14.25
N SER A 136 -15.14 -10.25 14.58
CA SER A 136 -15.41 -10.85 15.90
C SER A 136 -14.81 -10.01 17.03
N TYR A 137 -13.54 -9.62 16.93
CA TYR A 137 -12.89 -8.78 17.94
C TYR A 137 -13.53 -7.40 18.07
N ALA A 138 -13.98 -6.81 16.96
CA ALA A 138 -14.69 -5.53 16.99
C ALA A 138 -15.98 -5.64 17.81
N ARG A 139 -16.78 -6.69 17.57
CA ARG A 139 -17.99 -6.97 18.35
C ARG A 139 -17.69 -7.23 19.82
N ASP A 140 -16.72 -8.08 20.12
CA ASP A 140 -16.39 -8.48 21.48
C ASP A 140 -15.84 -7.31 22.32
N TYR A 141 -15.10 -6.39 21.70
CA TYR A 141 -14.50 -5.26 22.39
C TYR A 141 -15.36 -3.99 22.36
N GLY A 142 -16.49 -3.98 21.67
CA GLY A 142 -17.29 -2.77 21.45
C GLY A 142 -16.54 -1.71 20.63
N ALA A 143 -15.70 -2.16 19.69
CA ALA A 143 -14.90 -1.32 18.81
C ALA A 143 -15.47 -1.28 17.39
N THR A 144 -15.13 -0.24 16.63
CA THR A 144 -15.49 -0.14 15.20
C THR A 144 -14.49 -0.91 14.36
N TYR A 145 -14.96 -1.90 13.58
CA TYR A 145 -14.12 -2.52 12.56
C TYR A 145 -13.91 -1.55 11.39
N VAL A 146 -12.65 -1.23 11.08
CA VAL A 146 -12.28 -0.41 9.93
C VAL A 146 -11.66 -1.32 8.87
N PRO A 147 -12.40 -1.60 7.78
CA PRO A 147 -11.92 -2.47 6.73
C PRO A 147 -10.72 -1.86 6.03
N ALA A 148 -9.98 -2.74 5.41
CA ALA A 148 -8.71 -2.43 4.84
C ALA A 148 -8.92 -1.68 3.49
N GLY A 149 -8.39 -0.45 3.39
CA GLY A 149 -8.70 0.50 2.30
C GLY A 149 -9.35 1.81 2.74
N GLY A 150 -9.79 1.90 4.00
CA GLY A 150 -10.53 3.07 4.52
C GLY A 150 -12.04 2.91 4.32
N ALA A 151 -12.82 3.66 5.12
CA ALA A 151 -14.25 3.82 4.94
C ALA A 151 -14.56 4.85 3.84
#